data_AF-A0AAW0PJF4-F1
#
_entry.id   AF-A0AAW0PJF4-F1
#
_cell.length_a   1.000
_cell.length_b   1.000
_cell.length_c   1.000
_cell.angle_alpha   90.00
_cell.angle_beta   90.00
_cell.angle_gamma   90.00
#
_symmetry.space_group_name_H-M   'P 1'
#
loop_
_entity.id
_entity.type
_entity.pdbx_description
1 polymer ?
#
loop_
_entity_poly.entity_id
_entity_poly.type
_entity_poly.pdbx_seq_one_letter_code
_entity_poly.pdbx_strand_id
1 'polypeptide(L)'
;MKLALIPAIFNCLFYFAAQTSAVTVESVPSASSDGYIHTELDKTVSLTCTHDAASEADDELVWLRNDALVSLKEENKKGQSRVCISPVILKDRETTFTCHLRSNATNRVSVVLNVTYPPSLTEPEGITVEEEASMFLRCAIEAYPPVTSVVWTLNGTEVDLKAAQMTLTNDGLFSTLSTVKVQRSLHQATYQCITDSPMYGARTQVFTVNVTDKTLKFPLYPMIAGIVVVCLTTILAVASRWKKIVKCCK
;
A
#
# COMPACT_ATOMS: atom_id res chain seq x y z
N MET A 1 18.86 23.01 93.82
CA MET A 1 18.32 22.09 92.80
C MET A 1 18.40 22.76 91.44
N LYS A 2 19.25 22.26 90.55
CA LYS A 2 19.47 22.80 89.19
C LYS A 2 18.35 22.28 88.27
N LEU A 3 17.56 23.16 87.66
CA LEU A 3 16.70 22.81 86.53
C LEU A 3 17.55 22.77 85.26
N ALA A 4 17.64 21.60 84.64
CA ALA A 4 18.24 21.43 83.32
C ALA A 4 17.19 21.71 82.24
N LEU A 5 17.43 22.71 81.39
CA LEU A 5 16.72 22.87 80.12
C LEU A 5 17.39 21.95 79.08
N ILE A 6 16.62 21.04 78.49
CA ILE A 6 17.04 20.22 77.34
C ILE A 6 16.45 20.87 76.08
N PRO A 7 17.24 21.18 75.04
CA PRO A 7 16.72 21.79 73.81
C PRO A 7 16.07 20.73 72.92
N ALA A 8 14.89 21.06 72.36
CA ALA A 8 14.21 20.24 71.37
C ALA A 8 14.97 20.31 70.04
N ILE A 9 15.50 19.18 69.58
CA ILE A 9 16.14 19.02 68.27
C ILE A 9 15.02 18.92 67.23
N PHE A 10 14.74 20.02 66.54
CA PHE A 10 13.83 20.07 65.39
C PHE A 10 14.58 19.54 64.17
N ASN A 11 14.45 18.24 63.88
CA ASN A 11 15.02 17.63 62.68
C ASN A 11 14.23 18.12 61.45
N CYS A 12 14.76 19.14 60.80
CA CYS A 12 14.25 19.65 59.53
C CYS A 12 14.53 18.60 58.43
N LEU A 13 13.48 17.91 57.97
CA LEU A 13 13.55 17.09 56.77
C LEU A 13 13.75 18.04 55.57
N PHE A 14 15.00 18.17 55.12
CA PHE A 14 15.29 18.80 53.84
C PHE A 14 14.68 17.96 52.73
N TYR A 15 13.55 18.41 52.21
CA TYR A 15 12.96 17.91 50.97
C TYR A 15 13.90 18.32 49.84
N PHE A 16 14.84 17.42 49.48
CA PHE A 16 15.59 17.55 48.23
C PHE A 16 14.59 17.32 47.09
N ALA A 17 14.05 18.39 46.54
CA ALA A 17 13.43 18.34 45.22
C ALA A 17 14.57 18.08 44.22
N ALA A 18 14.82 16.82 43.90
CA ALA A 18 15.66 16.47 42.76
C ALA A 18 14.99 17.05 41.51
N GLN A 19 15.55 18.13 40.97
CA GLN A 19 15.10 18.72 39.71
C GLN A 19 15.40 17.70 38.61
N THR A 20 14.40 16.91 38.21
CA THR A 20 14.54 15.93 37.14
C THR A 20 14.61 16.68 35.82
N SER A 21 15.78 16.69 35.18
CA SER A 21 15.98 17.25 33.84
C SER A 21 15.09 16.50 32.85
N ALA A 22 14.00 17.13 32.40
CA ALA A 22 12.97 16.50 31.58
C ALA A 22 13.22 16.77 30.09
N VAL A 23 13.17 15.70 29.28
CA VAL A 23 13.15 15.79 27.83
C VAL A 23 11.71 15.94 27.38
N THR A 24 11.46 16.78 26.37
CA THR A 24 10.14 16.97 25.77
C THR A 24 10.22 16.77 24.26
N VAL A 25 9.15 16.25 23.66
CA VAL A 25 9.02 16.08 22.22
C VAL A 25 7.75 16.78 21.75
N GLU A 26 7.94 17.74 20.85
CA GLU A 26 6.87 18.41 20.11
C GLU A 26 6.85 17.90 18.67
N SER A 27 5.67 17.84 18.06
CA SER A 27 5.51 17.40 16.68
C SER A 27 4.61 18.32 15.86
N VAL A 28 4.86 18.35 14.56
CA VAL A 28 3.98 18.97 13.56
C VAL A 28 3.70 17.91 12.48
N PRO A 29 2.45 17.43 12.34
CA PRO A 29 1.26 17.77 13.14
C PRO A 29 1.39 17.34 14.60
N SER A 30 0.62 17.98 15.49
CA SER A 30 0.69 17.76 16.93
C SER A 30 0.25 16.34 17.30
N ALA A 31 1.01 15.70 18.18
CA ALA A 31 0.66 14.39 18.73
C ALA A 31 -0.58 14.50 19.62
N SER A 32 -1.41 13.47 19.61
CA SER A 32 -2.52 13.29 20.53
C SER A 32 -2.02 12.97 21.96
N SER A 33 -2.90 13.05 22.95
CA SER A 33 -2.56 12.84 24.37
C SER A 33 -2.04 11.43 24.70
N ASP A 34 -2.30 10.46 23.84
CA ASP A 34 -1.82 9.08 23.91
C ASP A 34 -0.51 8.87 23.12
N GLY A 35 0.09 9.94 22.57
CA GLY A 35 1.41 9.91 21.93
C GLY A 35 1.40 9.57 20.44
N TYR A 36 0.23 9.55 19.78
CA TYR A 36 0.13 9.25 18.35
C TYR A 36 0.15 10.52 17.49
N ILE A 37 0.88 10.48 16.38
CA ILE A 37 0.91 11.54 15.37
C ILE A 37 0.10 11.03 14.18
N HIS A 38 -1.09 11.60 13.99
CA HIS A 38 -1.94 11.28 12.84
C HIS A 38 -1.46 12.05 11.61
N THR A 39 -1.15 11.32 10.53
CA THR A 39 -0.72 11.90 9.26
C THR A 39 -1.21 11.05 8.08
N GLU A 40 -1.03 11.58 6.88
CA GLU A 40 -1.31 10.91 5.61
C GLU A 40 -0.01 10.60 4.85
N LEU A 41 -0.10 9.80 3.80
CA LEU A 41 0.99 9.56 2.85
C LEU A 41 1.43 10.86 2.16
N ASP A 42 2.70 10.91 1.76
CA ASP A 42 3.33 12.03 1.04
C ASP A 42 3.36 13.37 1.80
N LYS A 43 2.92 13.37 3.06
CA LYS A 43 3.06 14.51 3.98
C LYS A 43 4.45 14.52 4.61
N THR A 44 4.72 15.58 5.35
CA THR A 44 5.94 15.72 6.16
C THR A 44 5.55 15.80 7.63
N VAL A 45 6.22 15.01 8.46
CA VAL A 45 6.13 15.12 9.93
C VAL A 45 7.44 15.68 10.45
N SER A 46 7.39 16.75 11.23
CA SER A 46 8.54 17.32 11.92
C SER A 46 8.46 17.01 13.41
N LEU A 47 9.54 16.48 13.99
CA LEU A 47 9.68 16.24 15.41
C LEU A 47 10.78 17.15 15.96
N THR A 48 10.48 17.80 17.08
CA THR A 48 11.42 18.66 17.81
C THR A 48 11.55 18.13 19.23
N CYS A 49 12.77 17.77 19.62
CA CYS A 49 13.09 17.36 20.96
C CYS A 49 13.87 18.46 21.66
N THR A 50 13.46 18.79 22.88
CA THR A 50 14.05 19.85 23.71
C THR A 50 14.36 19.33 25.09
N HIS A 51 15.36 19.92 25.73
CA HIS A 51 15.75 19.60 27.10
C HIS A 51 15.78 20.86 27.96
N ASP A 52 15.04 20.83 29.07
CA ASP A 52 14.98 21.91 30.05
C ASP A 52 16.13 21.77 31.06
N ALA A 53 17.36 22.11 30.65
CA ALA A 53 18.43 22.33 31.63
C ALA A 53 19.31 23.52 31.26
N ALA A 54 19.31 24.51 32.14
CA ALA A 54 20.31 25.57 32.20
C ALA A 54 21.68 25.09 32.74
N SER A 55 21.80 23.84 33.18
CA SER A 55 23.01 23.31 33.85
C SER A 55 23.72 22.14 33.14
N GLU A 56 23.20 21.62 32.03
CA GLU A 56 23.84 20.54 31.25
C GLU A 56 23.99 20.93 29.78
N ALA A 57 24.70 22.03 29.53
CA ALA A 57 24.94 22.55 28.18
C ALA A 57 25.76 21.60 27.27
N ASP A 58 26.20 20.44 27.77
CA ASP A 58 27.05 19.49 27.04
C ASP A 58 26.47 18.08 26.89
N ASP A 59 25.27 17.79 27.43
CA ASP A 59 24.64 16.49 27.12
C ASP A 59 23.99 16.51 25.72
N GLU A 60 24.07 15.36 25.06
CA GLU A 60 23.60 15.19 23.68
C GLU A 60 22.24 14.51 23.64
N LEU A 61 21.34 15.06 22.84
CA LEU A 61 20.06 14.46 22.46
C LEU A 61 20.29 13.31 21.48
N VAL A 62 19.57 12.22 21.73
CA VAL A 62 19.60 10.98 20.94
C VAL A 62 18.20 10.72 20.40
N TRP A 63 18.11 10.44 19.10
CA TRP A 63 16.90 9.97 18.45
C TRP A 63 17.01 8.48 18.08
N LEU A 64 15.97 7.72 18.40
CA LEU A 64 15.78 6.34 17.95
C LEU A 64 14.55 6.27 17.04
N ARG A 65 14.65 5.46 15.99
CA ARG A 65 13.54 5.07 15.11
C ARG A 65 13.38 3.56 15.20
N ASN A 66 12.27 3.08 15.78
CA ASN A 66 12.06 1.66 16.11
C ASN A 66 13.29 1.07 16.83
N ASP A 67 13.73 1.74 17.89
CA ASP A 67 14.92 1.43 18.69
C ASP A 67 16.29 1.49 17.96
N ALA A 68 16.30 1.77 16.65
CA ALA A 68 17.53 1.97 15.90
C ALA A 68 18.00 3.43 15.96
N LEU A 69 19.30 3.64 16.16
CA LEU A 69 19.90 4.96 16.28
C LEU A 69 19.76 5.77 14.98
N VAL A 70 19.22 6.98 15.08
CA VAL A 70 19.19 7.95 13.99
C VAL A 70 20.51 8.73 13.95
N SER A 71 21.16 8.79 12.79
CA SER A 71 22.39 9.56 12.61
C SER A 71 22.09 11.05 12.57
N LEU A 72 22.57 11.79 13.58
CA LEU A 72 22.41 13.23 13.71
C LEU A 72 23.76 13.92 13.48
N LYS A 73 23.73 15.09 12.83
CA LYS A 73 24.87 16.00 12.82
C LYS A 73 25.14 16.54 14.22
N GLU A 74 26.38 16.84 14.57
CA GLU A 74 26.76 17.33 15.91
C GLU A 74 25.96 18.57 16.36
N GLU A 75 25.70 19.50 15.43
CA GLU A 75 24.89 20.70 15.67
C GLU A 75 23.44 20.40 16.06
N ASN A 76 22.90 19.26 15.61
CA ASN A 76 21.52 18.86 15.86
C ASN A 76 21.38 17.94 17.08
N LYS A 77 22.42 17.80 17.90
CA LYS A 77 22.39 17.00 19.15
C LYS A 77 22.31 17.86 20.41
N LYS A 78 22.52 19.18 20.33
CA LYS A 78 22.66 20.03 21.53
C LYS A 78 21.44 20.92 21.74
N GLY A 79 20.90 20.93 22.96
CA GLY A 79 19.81 21.80 23.42
C GLY A 79 18.45 21.51 22.78
N GLN A 80 18.35 21.63 21.46
CA GLN A 80 17.18 21.31 20.65
C GLN A 80 17.59 20.49 19.42
N SER A 81 16.94 19.35 19.23
CA SER A 81 17.16 18.44 18.10
C SER A 81 15.92 18.32 17.24
N ARG A 82 16.04 18.44 15.92
CA ARG A 82 14.91 18.32 14.99
C ARG A 82 15.14 17.20 13.98
N VAL A 83 14.13 16.36 13.77
CA VAL A 83 14.13 15.33 12.72
C VAL A 83 12.86 15.45 11.89
N CYS A 84 12.95 15.11 10.60
CA CYS A 84 11.84 15.19 9.68
C CYS A 84 11.63 13.86 8.97
N ILE A 85 10.38 13.44 8.86
CA ILE A 85 9.93 12.29 8.08
C ILE A 85 9.33 12.87 6.80
N SER A 86 9.99 12.68 5.66
CA SER A 86 9.54 13.22 4.38
C SER A 86 10.09 12.43 3.19
N PRO A 87 9.24 11.99 2.24
CA PRO A 87 7.79 11.86 2.38
C PRO A 87 7.44 10.78 3.42
N VAL A 88 6.29 10.92 4.08
CA VAL A 88 5.70 9.83 4.86
C VAL A 88 5.26 8.72 3.91
N ILE A 89 5.73 7.50 4.14
CA ILE A 89 5.40 6.31 3.35
C ILE A 89 4.67 5.26 4.19
N LEU A 90 4.07 4.26 3.52
CA LEU A 90 3.31 3.19 4.19
C LEU A 90 4.13 2.45 5.26
N LYS A 91 5.43 2.28 5.05
CA LYS A 91 6.35 1.63 6.01
C LYS A 91 6.60 2.45 7.28
N ASP A 92 6.24 3.73 7.31
CA ASP A 92 6.35 4.59 8.49
C ASP A 92 5.19 4.40 9.46
N ARG A 93 4.13 3.69 9.05
CA ARG A 93 3.01 3.35 9.91
C ARG A 93 3.49 2.56 11.14
N GLU A 94 2.96 2.91 12.31
CA GLU A 94 3.29 2.29 13.59
C GLU A 94 4.78 2.41 13.94
N THR A 95 5.51 3.33 13.30
CA THR A 95 6.91 3.63 13.64
C THR A 95 6.97 4.47 14.91
N THR A 96 7.77 4.03 15.87
CA THR A 96 8.03 4.74 17.12
C THR A 96 9.30 5.58 16.99
N PHE A 97 9.19 6.87 17.30
CA PHE A 97 10.32 7.79 17.44
C PHE A 97 10.52 8.11 18.90
N THR A 98 11.73 7.88 19.40
CA THR A 98 12.07 8.10 20.81
C THR A 98 13.20 9.10 20.91
N CYS A 99 13.03 10.12 21.74
CA CYS A 99 14.09 11.05 22.11
C CYS A 99 14.48 10.85 23.58
N HIS A 100 15.78 10.89 23.85
CA HIS A 100 16.31 10.88 25.21
C HIS A 100 17.67 11.58 25.27
N LEU A 101 18.14 11.83 26.49
CA LEU A 101 19.50 12.30 26.75
C LEU A 101 20.50 11.15 26.63
N ARG A 102 21.71 11.41 26.12
CA ARG A 102 22.77 10.41 26.06
C ARG A 102 23.20 9.96 27.46
N SER A 103 23.30 10.88 28.42
CA SER A 103 23.69 10.54 29.79
C SER A 103 22.63 9.71 30.54
N ASN A 104 21.35 9.88 30.17
CA ASN A 104 20.22 9.28 30.87
C ASN A 104 19.14 8.77 29.90
N ALA A 105 19.30 7.53 29.45
CA ALA A 105 18.31 6.86 28.60
C ALA A 105 17.01 6.45 29.33
N THR A 106 16.95 6.59 30.67
CA THR A 106 15.74 6.32 31.44
C THR A 106 14.70 7.41 31.25
N ASN A 107 15.14 8.66 31.08
CA ASN A 107 14.24 9.77 30.77
C ASN A 107 14.08 9.93 29.26
N ARG A 108 13.11 9.19 28.71
CA ARG A 108 12.82 9.15 27.27
C ARG A 108 11.36 9.48 27.00
N VAL A 109 11.14 10.16 25.88
CA VAL A 109 9.81 10.47 25.36
C VAL A 109 9.67 9.83 23.99
N SER A 110 8.55 9.16 23.77
CA SER A 110 8.25 8.46 22.53
C SER A 110 6.96 8.97 21.91
N VAL A 111 6.94 9.04 20.59
CA VAL A 111 5.76 9.32 19.77
C VAL A 111 5.64 8.27 18.66
N VAL A 112 4.42 7.94 18.27
CA VAL A 112 4.15 6.88 17.29
C VAL A 112 3.44 7.48 16.07
N LEU A 113 3.95 7.20 14.87
CA LEU A 113 3.29 7.64 13.63
C LEU A 113 2.10 6.74 13.34
N ASN A 114 0.92 7.36 13.22
CA ASN A 114 -0.28 6.71 12.71
C ASN A 114 -0.57 7.25 11.30
N VAL A 115 -0.24 6.44 10.28
CA VAL A 115 -0.38 6.81 8.88
C VAL A 115 -1.71 6.27 8.35
N THR A 116 -2.59 7.18 8.01
CA THR A 116 -3.89 6.88 7.39
C THR A 116 -3.80 7.07 5.88
N TYR A 117 -4.55 6.26 5.14
CA TYR A 117 -4.60 6.33 3.69
C TYR A 117 -5.90 5.70 3.14
N PRO A 118 -6.45 6.25 2.06
CA PRO A 118 -7.57 5.66 1.35
C PRO A 118 -7.12 4.48 0.47
N PRO A 119 -8.05 3.67 -0.06
CA PRO A 119 -7.74 2.71 -1.11
C PRO A 119 -7.07 3.39 -2.31
N SER A 120 -6.01 2.76 -2.82
CA SER A 120 -5.27 3.22 -3.99
C SER A 120 -6.06 2.92 -5.27
N LEU A 121 -6.98 3.80 -5.62
CA LEU A 121 -7.75 3.65 -6.86
C LEU A 121 -6.94 4.18 -8.05
N THR A 122 -6.89 3.40 -9.13
CA THR A 122 -6.30 3.84 -10.39
C THR A 122 -7.29 4.65 -11.21
N GLU A 123 -6.79 5.33 -12.24
CA GLU A 123 -7.62 5.94 -13.29
C GLU A 123 -8.56 4.92 -13.94
N PRO A 124 -9.66 5.38 -14.56
CA PRO A 124 -10.58 4.51 -15.29
C PRO A 124 -9.86 3.64 -16.31
N GLU A 125 -10.12 2.34 -16.27
CA GLU A 125 -9.41 1.35 -17.09
C GLU A 125 -10.30 0.86 -18.23
N GLY A 126 -9.78 0.89 -19.46
CA GLY A 126 -10.42 0.28 -20.64
C GLY A 126 -9.89 -1.12 -20.87
N ILE A 127 -10.75 -2.13 -20.72
CA ILE A 127 -10.38 -3.55 -20.83
C ILE A 127 -11.00 -4.11 -22.11
N THR A 128 -10.17 -4.68 -22.98
CA THR A 128 -10.66 -5.43 -24.16
C THR A 128 -10.38 -6.91 -23.97
N VAL A 129 -11.42 -7.74 -24.07
CA VAL A 129 -11.33 -9.18 -23.81
C VAL A 129 -12.10 -9.97 -24.88
N GLU A 130 -11.57 -11.11 -25.31
CA GLU A 130 -12.23 -11.97 -26.29
C GLU A 130 -13.38 -12.78 -25.67
N GLU A 131 -14.40 -13.11 -26.47
CA GLU A 131 -15.41 -14.09 -26.07
C GLU A 131 -14.78 -15.44 -25.69
N GLU A 132 -15.38 -16.09 -24.70
CA GLU A 132 -14.95 -17.37 -24.11
C GLU A 132 -13.60 -17.32 -23.36
N ALA A 133 -12.96 -16.15 -23.24
CA ALA A 133 -11.77 -15.96 -22.42
C ALA A 133 -12.12 -15.75 -20.95
N SER A 134 -11.09 -15.74 -20.08
CA SER A 134 -11.24 -15.36 -18.67
C SER A 134 -10.97 -13.87 -18.48
N MET A 135 -11.70 -13.23 -17.56
CA MET A 135 -11.54 -11.83 -17.19
C MET A 135 -11.49 -11.68 -15.67
N PHE A 136 -10.64 -10.75 -15.19
CA PHE A 136 -10.50 -10.42 -13.76
C PHE A 136 -10.42 -8.89 -13.62
N LEU A 137 -11.38 -8.31 -12.92
CA LEU A 137 -11.40 -6.89 -12.56
C LEU A 137 -10.93 -6.76 -11.12
N ARG A 138 -9.83 -6.02 -10.89
CA ARG A 138 -9.22 -5.90 -9.55
C ARG A 138 -9.40 -4.49 -9.02
N CYS A 139 -10.10 -4.38 -7.91
CA CYS A 139 -10.30 -3.14 -7.19
C CYS A 139 -9.47 -3.12 -5.91
N ALA A 140 -8.62 -2.11 -5.74
CA ALA A 140 -7.86 -1.95 -4.50
C ALA A 140 -8.80 -1.56 -3.36
N ILE A 141 -8.70 -2.27 -2.24
CA ILE A 141 -9.54 -2.05 -1.04
C ILE A 141 -8.69 -1.86 0.22
N GLU A 142 -7.37 -2.05 0.11
CA GLU A 142 -6.44 -1.82 1.21
C GLU A 142 -6.45 -0.34 1.63
N ALA A 143 -6.84 -0.08 2.87
CA ALA A 143 -6.91 1.25 3.44
C ALA A 143 -6.67 1.21 4.94
N TYR A 144 -6.31 2.37 5.50
CA TYR A 144 -6.32 2.56 6.94
C TYR A 144 -6.96 3.90 7.33
N PRO A 145 -8.03 3.90 8.16
CA PRO A 145 -8.73 2.72 8.68
C PRO A 145 -9.34 1.82 7.57
N PRO A 146 -9.58 0.52 7.84
CA PRO A 146 -10.13 -0.40 6.84
C PRO A 146 -11.44 0.10 6.25
N VAL A 147 -11.70 -0.23 4.98
CA VAL A 147 -12.98 0.07 4.33
C VAL A 147 -14.13 -0.63 5.06
N THR A 148 -15.27 0.06 5.16
CA THR A 148 -16.49 -0.48 5.78
C THR A 148 -17.32 -1.32 4.81
N SER A 149 -17.23 -1.04 3.51
CA SER A 149 -17.95 -1.78 2.48
C SER A 149 -17.24 -1.70 1.11
N VAL A 150 -17.52 -2.70 0.28
CA VAL A 150 -17.08 -2.78 -1.12
C VAL A 150 -18.26 -3.26 -1.95
N VAL A 151 -18.72 -2.46 -2.90
CA VAL A 151 -19.88 -2.75 -3.75
C VAL A 151 -19.47 -2.73 -5.20
N TRP A 152 -19.83 -3.79 -5.93
CA TRP A 152 -19.67 -3.85 -7.38
C TRP A 152 -20.99 -3.56 -8.06
N THR A 153 -20.96 -2.64 -9.03
CA THR A 153 -22.11 -2.37 -9.90
C THR A 153 -21.75 -2.59 -11.37
N LEU A 154 -22.74 -3.01 -12.14
CA LEU A 154 -22.73 -3.13 -13.59
C LEU A 154 -23.82 -2.19 -14.12
N ASN A 155 -23.42 -1.21 -14.94
CA ASN A 155 -24.30 -0.16 -15.47
C ASN A 155 -25.15 0.55 -14.39
N GLY A 156 -24.59 0.73 -13.19
CA GLY A 156 -25.23 1.41 -12.07
C GLY A 156 -26.13 0.54 -11.19
N THR A 157 -26.35 -0.73 -11.54
CA THR A 157 -27.05 -1.70 -10.70
C THR A 157 -26.06 -2.66 -10.04
N GLU A 158 -26.30 -3.06 -8.79
CA GLU A 158 -25.44 -4.04 -8.11
C GLU A 158 -25.31 -5.34 -8.92
N VAL A 159 -24.10 -5.90 -8.97
CA VAL A 159 -23.83 -7.09 -9.78
C VAL A 159 -24.54 -8.30 -9.20
N ASP A 160 -25.49 -8.86 -9.95
CA ASP A 160 -26.00 -10.21 -9.68
C ASP A 160 -24.98 -11.24 -10.19
N LEU A 161 -24.16 -11.74 -9.26
CA LEU A 161 -23.10 -12.72 -9.55
C LEU A 161 -23.61 -13.99 -10.23
N LYS A 162 -24.83 -14.44 -9.92
CA LYS A 162 -25.39 -15.67 -10.51
C LYS A 162 -25.87 -15.40 -11.93
N ALA A 163 -26.62 -14.31 -12.15
CA ALA A 163 -27.11 -13.96 -13.47
C ALA A 163 -25.95 -13.62 -14.43
N ALA A 164 -24.92 -12.93 -13.94
CA ALA A 164 -23.74 -12.59 -14.71
C ALA A 164 -22.72 -13.74 -14.83
N GLN A 165 -22.91 -14.87 -14.13
CA GLN A 165 -21.96 -15.99 -14.10
C GLN A 165 -20.54 -15.57 -13.66
N MET A 166 -20.47 -14.69 -12.66
CA MET A 166 -19.22 -14.14 -12.14
C MET A 166 -18.97 -14.59 -10.70
N THR A 167 -17.71 -14.53 -10.29
CA THR A 167 -17.27 -14.80 -8.93
C THR A 167 -16.66 -13.55 -8.33
N LEU A 168 -16.98 -13.28 -7.07
CA LEU A 168 -16.39 -12.21 -6.27
C LEU A 168 -15.46 -12.82 -5.23
N THR A 169 -14.24 -12.31 -5.15
CA THR A 169 -13.24 -12.73 -4.14
C THR A 169 -12.64 -11.50 -3.48
N ASN A 170 -12.32 -11.60 -2.19
CA ASN A 170 -11.69 -10.54 -1.42
C ASN A 170 -10.53 -11.14 -0.62
N ASP A 171 -9.33 -10.59 -0.79
CA ASP A 171 -8.10 -11.04 -0.11
C ASP A 171 -7.57 -10.03 0.93
N GLY A 172 -8.37 -9.02 1.27
CA GLY A 172 -8.01 -7.91 2.18
C GLY A 172 -7.21 -6.79 1.51
N LEU A 173 -6.62 -7.03 0.34
CA LEU A 173 -5.88 -6.02 -0.44
C LEU A 173 -6.69 -5.57 -1.66
N PHE A 174 -7.32 -6.53 -2.32
CA PHE A 174 -8.12 -6.38 -3.52
C PHE A 174 -9.46 -7.10 -3.40
N SER A 175 -10.50 -6.44 -3.91
CA SER A 175 -11.73 -7.10 -4.31
C SER A 175 -11.62 -7.43 -5.80
N THR A 176 -11.79 -8.71 -6.15
CA THR A 176 -11.65 -9.20 -7.53
C THR A 176 -12.98 -9.76 -8.01
N LEU A 177 -13.51 -9.17 -9.07
CA LEU A 177 -14.68 -9.67 -9.80
C LEU A 177 -14.20 -10.38 -11.06
N SER A 178 -14.55 -11.66 -11.23
CA SER A 178 -13.98 -12.49 -12.30
C SER A 178 -14.99 -13.41 -12.95
N THR A 179 -14.69 -13.80 -14.19
CA THR A 179 -15.38 -14.87 -14.92
C THR A 179 -14.36 -15.67 -15.71
N VAL A 180 -14.60 -16.97 -15.85
CA VAL A 180 -13.76 -17.87 -16.65
C VAL A 180 -14.22 -17.97 -18.10
N LYS A 181 -15.40 -17.40 -18.41
CA LYS A 181 -16.04 -17.53 -19.70
C LYS A 181 -16.79 -16.25 -20.05
N VAL A 182 -16.09 -15.32 -20.70
CA VAL A 182 -16.66 -14.05 -21.14
C VAL A 182 -17.70 -14.26 -22.23
N GLN A 183 -18.79 -13.52 -22.13
CA GLN A 183 -19.92 -13.48 -23.07
C GLN A 183 -20.28 -12.02 -23.30
N ARG A 184 -20.37 -11.60 -24.57
CA ARG A 184 -20.63 -10.20 -24.93
C ARG A 184 -21.92 -9.66 -24.31
N SER A 185 -23.01 -10.43 -24.36
CA SER A 185 -24.33 -10.01 -23.87
C SER A 185 -24.42 -9.82 -22.35
N LEU A 186 -23.56 -10.49 -21.58
CA LEU A 186 -23.57 -10.42 -20.11
C LEU A 186 -22.48 -9.52 -19.56
N HIS A 187 -21.30 -9.49 -20.20
CA HIS A 187 -20.10 -8.93 -19.60
C HIS A 187 -19.62 -7.62 -20.23
N GLN A 188 -20.10 -7.26 -21.43
CA GLN A 188 -19.76 -5.97 -22.05
C GLN A 188 -20.54 -4.85 -21.36
N ALA A 189 -19.89 -4.15 -20.43
CA ALA A 189 -20.53 -3.15 -19.61
C ALA A 189 -19.50 -2.19 -18.97
N THR A 190 -20.02 -1.17 -18.30
CA THR A 190 -19.22 -0.36 -17.38
C THR A 190 -19.40 -0.89 -15.96
N TYR A 191 -18.31 -1.33 -15.36
CA TYR A 191 -18.27 -1.79 -13.97
C TYR A 191 -17.77 -0.68 -13.08
N GLN A 192 -18.33 -0.59 -11.87
CA GLN A 192 -17.83 0.30 -10.84
C GLN A 192 -17.62 -0.48 -9.56
N CYS A 193 -16.42 -0.36 -9.00
CA CYS A 193 -16.15 -0.78 -7.64
C CYS A 193 -16.23 0.46 -6.75
N ILE A 194 -17.14 0.43 -5.78
CA ILE A 194 -17.36 1.52 -4.83
C ILE A 194 -16.87 1.04 -3.46
N THR A 195 -15.86 1.72 -2.93
CA THR A 195 -15.26 1.43 -1.62
C THR A 195 -15.59 2.55 -0.65
N ASP A 196 -16.12 2.22 0.52
CA ASP A 196 -16.44 3.21 1.56
C ASP A 196 -15.41 3.15 2.68
N SER A 197 -14.77 4.29 2.97
CA SER A 197 -13.85 4.44 4.10
C SER A 197 -14.46 5.38 5.13
N PRO A 198 -14.40 5.05 6.44
CA PRO A 198 -14.95 5.90 7.47
C PRO A 198 -14.27 7.27 7.55
N MET A 199 -13.03 7.39 7.06
CA MET A 199 -12.25 8.63 7.10
C MET A 199 -12.25 9.37 5.76
N TYR A 200 -12.27 8.65 4.64
CA TYR A 200 -12.11 9.21 3.29
C TYR A 200 -13.40 9.20 2.46
N GLY A 201 -14.49 8.65 3.00
CA GLY A 201 -15.77 8.47 2.33
C GLY A 201 -15.73 7.44 1.20
N ALA A 202 -16.78 7.46 0.38
CA ALA A 202 -16.91 6.59 -0.76
C ALA A 202 -16.00 7.02 -1.92
N ARG A 203 -15.27 6.06 -2.49
CA ARG A 203 -14.47 6.22 -3.71
C ARG A 203 -14.86 5.18 -4.75
N THR A 204 -14.70 5.53 -6.03
CA THR A 204 -15.17 4.69 -7.14
C THR A 204 -14.07 4.47 -8.17
N GLN A 205 -13.82 3.21 -8.51
CA GLN A 205 -12.96 2.81 -9.63
C GLN A 205 -13.82 2.25 -10.76
N VAL A 206 -13.57 2.72 -11.97
CA VAL A 206 -14.39 2.41 -13.15
C VAL A 206 -13.62 1.54 -14.13
N PHE A 207 -14.26 0.46 -14.59
CA PHE A 207 -13.74 -0.41 -15.64
C PHE A 207 -14.71 -0.41 -16.82
N THR A 208 -14.22 -0.06 -18.01
CA THR A 208 -15.02 -0.16 -19.24
C THR A 208 -14.60 -1.42 -19.98
N VAL A 209 -15.47 -2.43 -19.97
CA VAL A 209 -15.18 -3.72 -20.60
C VAL A 209 -15.78 -3.76 -22.00
N ASN A 210 -14.92 -3.93 -23.00
CA ASN A 210 -15.27 -4.18 -24.38
C ASN A 210 -14.99 -5.64 -24.74
N VAL A 211 -15.98 -6.33 -25.29
CA VAL A 211 -15.82 -7.74 -25.68
C VAL A 211 -15.59 -7.82 -27.19
N THR A 212 -14.58 -8.56 -27.62
CA THR A 212 -14.30 -8.82 -29.04
C THR A 212 -14.62 -10.27 -29.40
N ASP A 213 -14.91 -10.51 -30.67
CA ASP A 213 -15.14 -11.88 -31.12
C ASP A 213 -13.89 -12.72 -30.91
N LYS A 214 -14.10 -14.00 -30.60
CA LYS A 214 -13.01 -14.95 -30.39
C LYS A 214 -12.13 -15.02 -31.64
N THR A 215 -10.83 -14.80 -31.49
CA THR A 215 -9.91 -15.00 -32.61
C THR A 215 -9.67 -16.49 -32.80
N LEU A 216 -10.14 -17.02 -33.93
CA LEU A 216 -9.78 -18.38 -34.33
C LEU A 216 -8.29 -18.38 -34.67
N LYS A 217 -7.47 -18.95 -33.80
CA LYS A 217 -6.06 -19.23 -34.06
C LYS A 217 -5.96 -20.33 -35.11
N PHE A 218 -6.23 -19.97 -36.35
CA PHE A 218 -6.16 -20.89 -37.47
C PHE A 218 -4.68 -21.17 -37.76
N PRO A 219 -4.24 -22.45 -37.85
CA PRO A 219 -2.85 -22.79 -38.11
C PRO A 219 -2.53 -22.53 -39.59
N LEU A 220 -2.34 -21.26 -39.93
CA LEU A 220 -2.10 -20.79 -41.28
C LEU A 220 -0.91 -21.52 -41.92
N TYR A 221 0.20 -21.64 -41.19
CA TYR A 221 1.42 -22.31 -41.68
C TYR A 221 1.23 -23.81 -41.95
N PRO A 222 0.68 -24.63 -41.03
CA PRO A 222 0.33 -26.01 -41.33
C PRO A 222 -0.65 -26.18 -42.50
N MET A 223 -1.65 -25.30 -42.63
CA MET A 223 -2.58 -25.37 -43.76
C MET A 223 -1.90 -25.06 -45.09
N ILE A 224 -1.08 -24.01 -45.16
CA ILE A 224 -0.29 -23.65 -46.35
C ILE A 224 0.65 -24.80 -46.72
N ALA A 225 1.39 -25.36 -45.74
CA ALA A 225 2.29 -26.48 -45.98
C ALA A 225 1.54 -27.70 -46.54
N GLY A 226 0.37 -28.02 -45.98
CA GLY A 226 -0.48 -29.09 -46.50
C GLY A 226 -0.90 -28.87 -47.94
N ILE A 227 -1.37 -27.66 -48.28
CA ILE A 227 -1.78 -27.29 -49.64
C ILE A 227 -0.60 -27.42 -50.61
N VAL A 228 0.58 -26.91 -50.25
CA VAL A 228 1.79 -26.99 -51.08
C VAL A 228 2.17 -28.45 -51.36
N VAL A 229 2.12 -29.32 -50.35
CA VAL A 229 2.42 -30.76 -50.52
C VAL A 229 1.40 -31.43 -51.45
N VAL A 230 0.11 -31.15 -51.30
CA VAL A 230 -0.94 -31.69 -52.19
C VAL A 230 -0.75 -31.20 -53.63
N CYS A 231 -0.43 -29.93 -53.84
CA CYS A 231 -0.14 -29.39 -55.17
C CYS A 231 1.11 -30.04 -55.79
N LEU A 232 2.21 -30.18 -55.04
CA LEU A 232 3.42 -30.81 -55.55
C LEU A 232 3.22 -32.29 -55.89
N THR A 233 2.52 -33.03 -55.02
CA THR A 233 2.24 -34.47 -55.25
C THR A 233 1.32 -34.69 -56.45
N THR A 234 0.30 -33.84 -56.64
CA THR A 234 -0.58 -33.90 -57.81
C THR A 234 0.16 -33.55 -59.10
N ILE A 235 0.99 -32.51 -59.12
CA ILE A 235 1.85 -32.16 -60.26
C ILE A 235 2.79 -33.31 -60.62
N LEU A 236 3.44 -33.92 -59.63
CA LEU A 236 4.33 -35.07 -59.85
C LEU A 236 3.57 -36.30 -60.37
N ALA A 237 2.35 -36.55 -59.88
CA ALA A 237 1.51 -37.65 -60.36
C ALA A 237 1.08 -37.45 -61.82
N VAL A 238 0.68 -36.22 -62.20
CA VAL A 238 0.34 -35.86 -63.59
C VAL A 238 1.55 -36.00 -64.50
N ALA A 239 2.71 -35.45 -64.10
CA ALA A 239 3.95 -35.55 -64.89
C ALA A 239 4.40 -37.02 -65.09
N SER A 240 4.25 -37.85 -64.06
CA SER A 240 4.54 -39.29 -64.14
C SER A 240 3.62 -40.02 -65.12
N ARG A 241 2.31 -39.73 -65.09
CA ARG A 241 1.33 -40.29 -66.03
C ARG A 241 1.57 -39.81 -67.46
N TRP A 242 1.87 -38.51 -67.65
CA TRP A 242 2.23 -37.96 -68.96
C TRP A 242 3.49 -38.60 -69.55
N LYS A 243 4.55 -38.79 -68.75
CA LYS A 243 5.75 -39.51 -69.21
C LYS A 243 5.46 -40.97 -69.61
N LYS A 244 4.53 -41.65 -68.94
CA LYS A 244 4.06 -42.99 -69.34
C LYS A 244 3.29 -42.96 -70.66
N ILE A 245 2.36 -42.02 -70.83
CA ILE A 245 1.55 -41.88 -72.06
C ILE A 245 2.45 -41.55 -73.27
N VAL A 246 3.40 -40.63 -73.11
CA VAL A 246 4.35 -40.24 -74.18
C VAL A 246 5.29 -41.39 -74.59
N LYS A 247 5.59 -42.34 -73.68
CA LYS A 247 6.37 -43.54 -74.01
C LYS A 247 5.59 -44.62 -74.77
N CYS A 248 4.26 -44.60 -74.76
CA CYS A 248 3.42 -45.54 -75.51
C CYS A 248 3.02 -45.03 -76.90
N CYS A 249 3.28 -43.75 -77.21
CA CYS A 249 3.02 -43.13 -78.52
C CYS A 249 4.29 -42.96 -79.38
N LYS A 250 5.35 -43.71 -79.07
CA LYS A 250 6.55 -43.91 -79.91
C LYS A 250 6.69 -45.39 -80.19
#